data_AF-A0A2Z7CPH4-F1
#
_entry.id   AF-A0A2Z7CPH4-F1
#
_cell.length_a   1.000
_cell.length_b   1.000
_cell.length_c   1.000
_cell.angle_alpha   90.00
_cell.angle_beta   90.00
_cell.angle_gamma   90.00
#
_symmetry.space_group_name_H-M   'P 1'
#
loop_
_entity.id
_entity.type
_entity.pdbx_description
1 polymer ?
#
loop_
_entity_poly.entity_id
_entity_poly.type
_entity_poly.pdbx_seq_one_letter_code
_entity_poly.pdbx_strand_id
1 'polypeptide(L)' 'MEEGSMVSPEQRASLLTSITMEEVNDVEFHIDNEKAPVPDDFGALFFKRSWHTIGVLWGS' A
#
# COMPACT_ATOMS: atom_id res chain seq x y z
N MET A 1 31.50 -3.58 4.57
CA MET A 1 30.53 -3.16 3.54
C MET A 1 29.63 -4.35 3.33
N GLU A 2 28.39 -4.31 3.81
CA GLU A 2 27.41 -5.33 3.43
C GLU A 2 26.94 -5.02 2.02
N GLU A 3 27.14 -5.95 1.10
CA GLU A 3 26.59 -5.88 -0.24
C GLU A 3 25.08 -6.05 -0.12
N GLY A 4 24.32 -5.01 -0.48
CA GLY A 4 22.86 -5.07 -0.50
C GLY A 4 22.41 -6.14 -1.49
N SER A 5 21.56 -7.07 -1.03
CA SER A 5 21.03 -8.16 -1.85
C SER A 5 20.47 -7.61 -3.17
N MET A 6 21.08 -8.00 -4.30
CA MET A 6 20.57 -7.64 -5.63
C MET A 6 19.24 -8.36 -5.87
N VAL A 7 18.20 -7.59 -6.17
CA VAL A 7 16.88 -8.12 -6.54
C VAL A 7 16.99 -8.99 -7.79
N SER A 8 16.31 -10.14 -7.77
CA SER A 8 16.29 -11.07 -8.89
C SER A 8 15.58 -10.46 -10.11
N PRO A 9 15.82 -10.97 -11.33
CA PRO A 9 15.11 -10.50 -12.52
C PRO A 9 13.57 -10.55 -12.38
N GLU A 10 13.04 -11.54 -11.67
CA GLU A 10 11.61 -11.69 -11.42
C GLU A 10 11.09 -10.61 -10.45
N GLN A 11 11.84 -10.32 -9.38
CA GLN A 11 11.51 -9.23 -8.45
C GLN A 11 11.56 -7.87 -9.16
N ARG A 12 12.54 -7.67 -10.05
CA ARG A 12 12.62 -6.45 -10.88
C ARG A 12 11.41 -6.30 -11.78
N ALA A 13 10.94 -7.37 -12.40
CA ALA A 13 9.73 -7.34 -13.22
C ALA A 13 8.50 -7.01 -12.39
N SER A 14 8.37 -7.58 -11.18
CA SER A 14 7.28 -7.28 -10.24
C SER A 14 7.28 -5.84 -9.72
N LEU A 15 8.43 -5.15 -9.67
CA LEU A 15 8.48 -3.73 -9.30
C LEU A 15 8.03 -2.81 -10.45
N LEU A 16 7.99 -3.32 -11.68
CA LEU A 16 7.54 -2.60 -12.87
C LEU A 16 6.06 -2.86 -13.18
N THR A 17 5.41 -3.80 -12.50
CA THR A 17 3.98 -4.06 -12.70
C THR A 17 3.15 -2.91 -12.18
N SER A 18 2.14 -2.51 -12.95
CA SER A 18 1.18 -1.51 -12.50
C SER A 18 0.36 -2.06 -11.34
N ILE A 19 0.31 -1.32 -10.24
CA ILE A 19 -0.54 -1.66 -9.10
C ILE A 19 -1.98 -1.29 -9.46
N THR A 20 -2.89 -2.24 -9.26
CA THR A 20 -4.33 -2.03 -9.47
C THR A 20 -4.99 -1.48 -8.21
N MET A 21 -6.10 -0.76 -8.39
CA MET A 21 -6.83 -0.22 -7.24
C MET A 21 -7.50 -1.31 -6.39
N GLU A 22 -7.80 -2.45 -7.02
CA GLU A 22 -8.28 -3.65 -6.32
C GLU A 22 -7.22 -4.20 -5.37
N GLU A 23 -5.95 -4.26 -5.80
CA GLU A 23 -4.83 -4.66 -4.93
C GLU A 23 -4.61 -3.66 -3.78
N VAL A 24 -4.70 -2.35 -4.04
CA VAL A 24 -4.58 -1.34 -2.98
C VAL A 24 -5.74 -1.45 -1.99
N ASN A 25 -6.96 -1.66 -2.48
CA ASN A 25 -8.12 -1.88 -1.62
C ASN A 25 -7.94 -3.11 -0.73
N ASP A 26 -7.58 -4.24 -1.34
CA ASP A 26 -7.43 -5.51 -0.63
C ASP A 26 -6.39 -5.38 0.48
N VAL A 27 -5.21 -4.81 0.17
CA VAL A 27 -4.14 -4.60 1.16
C VAL A 27 -4.58 -3.63 2.26
N GLU A 28 -5.20 -2.50 1.92
CA GLU A 28 -5.66 -1.51 2.91
C GLU A 28 -6.65 -2.15 3.90
N PHE A 29 -7.60 -2.93 3.41
CA PHE A 29 -8.61 -3.59 4.24
C PHE A 29 -8.04 -4.73 5.10
N HIS A 30 -6.97 -5.38 4.64
CA HIS A 30 -6.21 -6.39 5.39
C HIS A 30 -5.30 -5.81 6.48
N ILE A 31 -4.89 -4.54 6.42
CA ILE A 31 -4.06 -3.92 7.47
C ILE A 31 -4.88 -3.79 8.76
N ASP A 32 -4.37 -4.31 9.89
CA ASP A 32 -5.03 -4.14 11.18
C ASP A 32 -5.22 -2.65 11.54
N ASN A 33 -6.41 -2.34 12.07
CA ASN A 33 -6.76 -0.98 12.48
C ASN A 33 -5.87 -0.46 13.61
N GLU A 34 -5.21 -1.37 14.32
CA GLU A 34 -4.32 -1.09 15.46
C GLU A 34 -2.84 -1.01 15.05
N LYS A 35 -2.51 -0.94 13.74
CA LYS A 35 -1.15 -0.60 13.30
C LYS A 35 -0.77 0.75 13.93
N ALA A 36 0.14 0.67 14.91
CA ALA A 36 0.34 1.63 15.98
C ALA A 36 0.53 3.09 15.52
N PRO A 37 0.11 4.07 16.33
CA PRO A 37 0.25 5.50 16.05
C PRO A 37 1.73 5.90 16.03
N VAL A 38 2.31 5.92 14.84
CA VAL A 38 3.57 6.62 14.54
C VAL A 38 3.13 8.04 14.09
N PRO A 39 3.90 9.12 14.36
CA PRO A 39 3.41 10.45 14.76
C PRO A 39 2.59 11.26 13.74
N ASP A 40 2.21 10.66 12.62
CA ASP A 40 1.51 11.31 11.52
C ASP A 40 -0.03 11.31 11.70
N ASP A 41 -0.57 10.78 12.81
CA ASP A 41 -2.00 10.72 13.17
C ASP A 41 -2.97 10.02 12.18
N PHE A 42 -2.45 9.48 11.07
CA PHE A 42 -3.25 8.75 10.07
C PHE A 42 -2.98 7.23 10.12
N GLY A 43 -3.86 6.50 10.83
CA GLY A 43 -3.87 5.03 10.81
C GLY A 43 -4.71 4.45 9.67
N ALA A 44 -4.60 3.13 9.44
CA ALA A 44 -5.38 2.41 8.42
C ALA A 44 -6.90 2.65 8.55
N LEU A 45 -7.40 2.85 9.78
CA LEU A 45 -8.80 3.19 10.02
C LEU A 45 -9.26 4.48 9.31
N PHE A 46 -8.39 5.49 9.19
CA PHE A 46 -8.70 6.73 8.49
C PHE A 46 -8.89 6.49 6.98
N PHE A 47 -7.97 5.75 6.37
CA PHE A 47 -8.00 5.45 4.93
C PHE A 47 -9.15 4.52 4.56
N LYS A 48 -9.43 3.48 5.37
CA LYS A 48 -10.62 2.64 5.21
C LYS A 48 -11.92 3.45 5.25
N ARG A 49 -12.07 4.40 6.19
CA ARG A 49 -13.25 5.27 6.28
C ARG A 49 -13.36 6.25 5.12
N SER A 50 -12.22 6.73 4.65
CA SER A 50 -12.16 7.72 3.56
C SER A 50 -12.14 7.07 2.17
N TRP A 51 -12.16 5.74 2.09
CA TRP A 51 -12.00 4.97 0.84
C TRP A 51 -13.01 5.37 -0.24
N HIS A 52 -14.25 5.69 0.13
CA HIS A 52 -15.26 6.18 -0.81
C HIS A 52 -14.85 7.47 -1.54
N THR A 53 -14.00 8.30 -0.94
CA THR A 53 -13.51 9.55 -1.54
C THR A 53 -12.20 9.34 -2.27
N ILE A 54 -11.21 8.72 -1.63
CA ILE A 54 -9.87 8.52 -2.20
C ILE A 54 -9.85 7.42 -3.28
N GLY A 55 -10.69 6.41 -3.11
CA GLY A 55 -10.78 5.27 -4.03
C GLY A 55 -11.35 5.64 -5.39
N VAL A 56 -12.26 6.61 -5.41
CA VAL A 56 -12.94 7.09 -6.62
C VAL A 56 -12.06 8.05 -7.42
N LEU A 57 -11.22 8.85 -6.76
CA LEU A 57 -10.33 9.82 -7.41
C LEU A 57 -9.17 9.17 -8.18
N TRP A 58 -8.78 7.94 -7.83
CA TRP A 58 -7.71 7.21 -8.51
C TRP A 58 -8.19 6.53 -9.81
N GLY A 59 -9.50 6.26 -9.92
CA GLY A 59 -10.11 5.62 -11.08
C GLY A 59 -10.67 6.58 -12.14
N SER A 60 -10.41 7.89 -12.03
CA SER A 60 -10.85 8.92 -12.99
C SER A 60 -9.78 9.31 -14.00
#